data_AF-A0A137SRA4-F1
#
_entry.id   AF-A0A137SRA4-F1
#
_cell.length_a   1.000
_cell.length_b   1.000
_cell.length_c   1.000
_cell.angle_alpha   90.00
_cell.angle_beta   90.00
_cell.angle_gamma   90.00
#
_symmetry.space_group_name_H-M   'P 1'
#
loop_
_entity.id
_entity.type
_entity.pdbx_description
1 polymer ?
#
loop_
_entity_poly.entity_id
_entity_poly.type
_entity_poly.pdbx_seq_one_letter_code
_entity_poly.pdbx_strand_id
1 'polypeptide(L)'
;LFFSSLDHDGHFIDNIADENVDVEKIVETQMMIEAVRNAISKLNDEERDIIERLYFNDETLSSVARSKKVSYQAIQWRKNNILKKLKVLLKEFIK
;
A
#
# COMPACT_ATOMS: atom_id res chain seq x y z
N LEU A 1 -4.69 -31.42 44.13
CA LEU A 1 -4.74 -30.00 43.71
C LEU A 1 -3.32 -29.54 43.44
N PHE A 2 -2.87 -29.66 42.19
CA PHE A 2 -1.44 -29.51 41.80
C PHE A 2 -1.15 -28.16 41.12
N PHE A 3 -2.17 -27.31 40.95
CA PHE A 3 -2.09 -26.06 40.20
C PHE A 3 -1.58 -24.84 41.01
N SER A 4 -1.42 -24.96 42.33
CA SER A 4 -1.13 -23.82 43.21
C SER A 4 0.36 -23.56 43.47
N SER A 5 1.28 -24.38 42.95
CA SER A 5 2.72 -24.29 43.29
C SER A 5 3.59 -23.62 42.21
N LEU A 6 2.99 -23.09 41.13
CA LEU A 6 3.72 -22.38 40.06
C LEU A 6 3.51 -20.86 40.09
N ASP A 7 2.77 -20.35 41.07
CA ASP A 7 2.36 -18.94 41.18
C ASP A 7 3.43 -18.08 41.88
N HIS A 8 4.71 -18.33 41.57
CA HIS A 8 5.82 -17.89 42.42
C HIS A 8 6.28 -16.43 42.18
N ASP A 9 5.76 -15.76 41.16
CA ASP A 9 6.19 -14.41 40.77
C ASP A 9 5.07 -13.51 40.21
N GLY A 10 3.80 -13.96 40.18
CA GLY A 10 2.63 -13.11 39.89
C GLY A 10 2.59 -12.45 38.51
N HIS A 11 3.56 -12.73 37.63
CA HIS A 11 3.73 -12.14 36.29
C HIS A 11 3.30 -13.09 35.15
N PHE A 12 2.32 -13.97 35.39
CA PHE A 12 1.82 -14.87 34.35
C PHE A 12 0.95 -14.14 33.32
N ILE A 13 0.29 -13.05 33.73
CA ILE A 13 -0.61 -12.27 32.87
C ILE A 13 0.20 -11.35 31.92
N ASP A 14 1.37 -10.86 32.37
CA ASP A 14 2.22 -9.95 31.59
C ASP A 14 3.08 -10.66 30.52
N ASN A 15 3.15 -11.99 30.55
CA ASN A 15 3.88 -12.81 29.58
C ASN A 15 2.97 -13.53 28.57
N ILE A 16 1.66 -13.21 28.54
CA ILE A 16 0.77 -13.69 27.48
C ILE A 16 1.07 -12.85 26.24
N ALA A 17 1.80 -13.42 25.28
CA ALA A 17 2.05 -12.78 24.00
C ALA A 17 0.71 -12.46 23.32
N ASP A 18 0.52 -11.20 22.91
CA ASP A 18 -0.66 -10.79 22.15
C ASP A 18 -0.53 -11.28 20.70
N GLU A 19 -1.09 -12.46 20.43
CA GLU A 19 -1.12 -13.06 19.09
C GLU A 19 -1.94 -12.25 18.07
N ASN A 20 -2.71 -11.23 18.50
CA ASN A 20 -3.50 -10.40 17.58
C ASN A 20 -2.65 -9.38 16.83
N VAL A 21 -1.45 -9.03 17.32
CA VAL A 21 -0.59 -8.00 16.72
C VAL A 21 0.67 -8.62 16.15
N ASP A 22 0.62 -8.86 14.84
CA ASP A 22 1.78 -9.31 14.07
C ASP A 22 2.65 -8.11 13.65
N VAL A 23 3.67 -7.83 14.47
CA VAL A 23 4.60 -6.71 14.26
C VAL A 23 5.38 -6.85 12.94
N GLU A 24 5.71 -8.07 12.53
CA GLU A 24 6.44 -8.32 11.28
C GLU A 24 5.61 -7.88 10.07
N LYS A 25 4.33 -8.25 10.03
CA LYS A 25 3.40 -7.81 8.98
C LYS A 25 3.20 -6.30 8.94
N ILE A 26 3.20 -5.64 10.10
CA ILE A 26 3.08 -4.18 10.18
C ILE A 26 4.31 -3.52 9.54
N VAL A 27 5.52 -3.98 9.90
CA VAL A 27 6.77 -3.45 9.36
C VAL A 27 6.85 -3.70 7.85
N GLU A 28 6.51 -4.91 7.38
CA GLU A 28 6.46 -5.24 5.96
C GLU A 28 5.51 -4.29 5.20
N THR A 29 4.30 -4.09 5.74
CA THR A 29 3.31 -3.19 5.12
C THR A 29 3.81 -1.75 5.07
N GLN A 30 4.48 -1.27 6.12
CA GLN A 30 5.07 0.08 6.13
C GLN A 30 6.15 0.23 5.05
N MET A 31 7.04 -0.76 4.92
CA MET A 31 8.06 -0.77 3.88
C MET A 31 7.45 -0.79 2.47
N MET A 32 6.37 -1.57 2.27
CA MET A 32 5.63 -1.60 1.00
C MET A 32 5.01 -0.23 0.68
N ILE A 33 4.40 0.43 1.66
CA ILE A 33 3.81 1.77 1.50
C ILE A 33 4.89 2.78 1.11
N GLU A 34 6.05 2.75 1.77
CA GLU A 34 7.16 3.66 1.48
C GLU A 34 7.72 3.44 0.06
N ALA A 35 7.91 2.19 -0.35
CA ALA A 35 8.32 1.85 -1.71
C ALA A 35 7.34 2.39 -2.77
N VAL A 36 6.02 2.23 -2.54
CA VAL A 36 4.98 2.75 -3.43
C VAL A 36 5.01 4.28 -3.48
N ARG A 37 5.14 4.96 -2.33
CA ARG A 37 5.26 6.43 -2.28
C ARG A 37 6.48 6.94 -3.06
N ASN A 38 7.62 6.27 -2.91
CA ASN A 38 8.84 6.57 -3.65
C ASN A 38 8.72 6.28 -5.15
N ALA A 39 7.95 5.28 -5.55
CA ALA A 39 7.68 5.03 -6.97
C ALA A 39 6.76 6.11 -7.58
N ILE A 40 5.72 6.53 -6.85
CA ILE A 40 4.80 7.60 -7.27
C ILE A 40 5.51 8.97 -7.35
N SER A 41 6.48 9.24 -6.47
CA SER A 41 7.25 10.49 -6.52
C SER A 41 8.10 10.63 -7.80
N LYS A 42 8.47 9.51 -8.44
CA LYS A 42 9.20 9.46 -9.73
C LYS A 42 8.29 9.61 -10.97
N LEU A 43 6.98 9.66 -10.80
CA LEU A 43 6.04 9.98 -11.88
C LEU A 43 6.07 11.49 -12.17
N ASN A 44 5.83 11.88 -13.43
CA ASN A 44 5.60 13.28 -13.75
C ASN A 44 4.21 13.75 -13.29
N ASP A 45 3.95 15.06 -13.34
CA ASP A 45 2.71 15.64 -12.81
C ASP A 45 1.45 15.08 -13.48
N GLU A 46 1.46 14.87 -14.80
CA GLU A 46 0.32 14.33 -15.53
C GLU A 46 0.09 12.84 -15.21
N GLU A 47 1.17 12.06 -15.08
CA GLU A 47 1.10 10.66 -14.67
C GLU A 47 0.56 10.53 -13.24
N ARG A 48 1.02 11.40 -12.32
CA ARG A 48 0.59 11.43 -10.92
C ARG A 48 -0.88 11.82 -10.81
N ASP A 49 -1.32 12.88 -11.50
CA ASP A 49 -2.72 13.32 -11.51
C ASP A 49 -3.67 12.19 -11.96
N ILE A 50 -3.31 11.44 -13.00
CA ILE A 50 -4.13 10.29 -13.45
C ILE A 50 -4.22 9.21 -12.36
N ILE A 51 -3.12 8.90 -11.66
CA ILE A 51 -3.13 7.90 -10.58
C ILE A 51 -3.91 8.38 -9.37
N GLU A 52 -3.69 9.62 -8.93
CA GLU A 52 -4.41 10.22 -7.81
C GLU A 52 -5.91 10.20 -8.03
N ARG A 53 -6.36 10.64 -9.20
CA ARG A 53 -7.79 10.69 -9.51
C ARG A 53 -8.42 9.30 -9.56
N LEU A 54 -7.74 8.32 -10.15
CA LEU A 54 -8.29 6.98 -10.33
C LEU A 54 -8.25 6.10 -9.07
N TYR A 55 -7.27 6.30 -8.17
CA TYR A 55 -7.02 5.38 -7.05
C TYR A 55 -7.17 6.02 -5.67
N PHE A 56 -7.09 7.35 -5.56
CA PHE A 56 -7.24 8.06 -4.27
C PHE A 56 -8.55 8.85 -4.22
N ASN A 57 -9.04 9.33 -5.36
CA ASN A 57 -10.30 10.07 -5.44
C ASN A 57 -11.47 9.23 -5.99
N ASP A 58 -11.24 7.93 -6.25
CA ASP A 58 -12.23 6.99 -6.79
C ASP A 58 -12.95 7.47 -8.07
N GLU A 59 -12.29 8.29 -8.89
CA GLU A 59 -12.86 8.76 -10.13
C GLU A 59 -12.86 7.66 -11.21
N THR A 60 -13.91 7.66 -12.03
CA THR A 60 -13.96 6.77 -13.19
C THR A 60 -13.06 7.28 -14.33
N LEU A 61 -12.56 6.36 -15.14
CA LEU A 61 -11.83 6.67 -16.39
C LEU A 61 -12.60 7.67 -17.27
N SER A 62 -13.93 7.56 -17.33
CA SER A 62 -14.80 8.44 -18.09
C SER A 62 -14.84 9.87 -17.54
N SER A 63 -14.86 10.03 -16.20
CA SER A 63 -14.78 11.35 -15.54
C SER A 63 -13.45 12.05 -15.85
N VAL A 64 -12.35 11.31 -15.69
CA VAL A 64 -10.99 11.82 -15.97
C VAL A 64 -10.86 12.18 -17.45
N ALA A 65 -11.34 11.35 -18.36
CA ALA A 65 -11.32 11.63 -19.80
C ALA A 65 -12.10 12.90 -20.15
N ARG A 66 -13.31 13.08 -19.59
CA ARG A 66 -14.16 14.25 -19.81
C ARG A 66 -13.48 15.53 -19.32
N SER A 67 -12.97 15.53 -18.09
CA SER A 67 -12.28 16.69 -17.51
C SER A 67 -10.99 17.07 -18.26
N LYS A 68 -10.22 16.08 -18.72
CA LYS A 68 -9.01 16.30 -19.54
C LYS A 68 -9.29 16.55 -21.02
N LYS A 69 -10.56 16.49 -21.45
CA LYS A 69 -11.00 16.66 -22.85
C LYS A 69 -10.30 15.71 -23.83
N VAL A 70 -10.11 14.46 -23.43
CA VAL A 70 -9.52 13.40 -24.25
C VAL A 70 -10.45 12.19 -24.33
N SER A 71 -10.13 11.23 -25.20
CA SER A 71 -10.91 10.00 -25.29
C SER A 71 -10.71 9.09 -24.08
N TYR A 72 -11.70 8.26 -23.79
CA TYR A 72 -11.60 7.22 -22.76
C TYR A 72 -10.39 6.31 -23.01
N GLN A 73 -10.16 5.93 -24.27
CA GLN A 73 -9.05 5.08 -24.70
C GLN A 73 -7.69 5.73 -24.41
N ALA A 74 -7.58 7.06 -24.56
CA ALA A 74 -6.35 7.79 -24.24
C ALA A 74 -6.03 7.70 -22.74
N ILE A 75 -7.02 7.89 -21.85
CA ILE A 75 -6.80 7.73 -20.41
C ILE A 75 -6.50 6.27 -20.06
N GLN A 76 -7.20 5.31 -20.65
CA GLN A 76 -6.94 3.89 -20.43
C GLN A 76 -5.50 3.50 -20.82
N TRP A 77 -5.02 3.99 -21.97
CA TRP A 77 -3.65 3.76 -22.42
C TRP A 77 -2.62 4.43 -21.50
N ARG A 78 -2.85 5.69 -21.09
CA ARG A 78 -2.00 6.40 -20.13
C ARG A 78 -1.91 5.65 -18.81
N LYS A 79 -3.05 5.26 -18.22
CA LYS A 79 -3.11 4.45 -16.99
C LYS A 79 -2.26 3.18 -17.12
N ASN A 80 -2.43 2.43 -18.20
CA ASN A 80 -1.70 1.18 -18.40
C ASN A 80 -0.19 1.40 -18.50
N ASN A 81 0.27 2.48 -19.13
CA ASN A 81 1.69 2.82 -19.19
C ASN A 81 2.25 3.27 -17.84
N ILE A 82 1.49 4.06 -17.08
CA ILE A 82 1.87 4.46 -15.72
C ILE A 82 2.04 3.22 -14.84
N LEU A 83 1.08 2.28 -14.87
CA LEU A 83 1.17 1.04 -14.10
C LEU A 83 2.36 0.16 -14.52
N LYS A 84 2.69 0.10 -15.82
CA LYS A 84 3.92 -0.57 -16.29
C LYS A 84 5.17 0.08 -15.74
N LYS A 85 5.24 1.42 -15.73
CA LYS A 85 6.36 2.19 -15.17
C LYS A 85 6.50 1.95 -13.67
N LEU A 86 5.41 2.04 -12.90
CA LEU A 86 5.39 1.72 -11.47
C LEU A 86 5.85 0.29 -11.20
N LYS A 87 5.40 -0.69 -12.00
CA LYS A 87 5.85 -2.08 -11.89
C LYS A 87 7.36 -2.21 -12.06
N VAL A 88 7.97 -1.47 -13.00
CA VAL A 88 9.43 -1.48 -13.19
C VAL A 88 10.14 -0.85 -12.00
N LEU A 89 9.65 0.28 -11.49
CA LEU A 89 10.23 0.97 -10.33
C LEU A 89 10.17 0.12 -9.05
N LEU A 90 9.09 -0.65 -8.88
CA LEU A 90 8.88 -1.49 -7.69
C LEU A 90 9.59 -2.85 -7.78
N LYS A 91 10.04 -3.29 -8.96
CA LYS A 91 10.82 -4.53 -9.09
C LYS A 91 12.11 -4.50 -8.27
N GLU A 92 12.66 -3.33 -8.01
CA GLU A 92 13.86 -3.16 -7.17
C GLU A 92 13.59 -3.45 -5.69
N PHE A 93 12.33 -3.35 -5.24
CA PHE A 93 11.93 -3.56 -3.84
C PHE A 93 11.38 -4.97 -3.57
N ILE A 94 10.96 -5.70 -4.60
CA ILE A 94 10.37 -7.05 -4.48
C ILE A 94 11.45 -8.15 -4.59
N LYS A 95 12.70 -7.77 -4.84
CA LYS A 95 13.84 -8.67 -5.01
C LYS A 95 14.51 -8.96 -3.67
#